data_AF-A0AAW4B0Q3-F1
#
_entry.id   AF-A0AAW4B0Q3-F1
#
_cell.length_a   1.000
_cell.length_b   1.000
_cell.length_c   1.000
_cell.angle_alpha   90.00
_cell.angle_beta   90.00
_cell.angle_gamma   90.00
#
_symmetry.space_group_name_H-M   'P 1'
#
loop_
_entity.id
_entity.type
_entity.pdbx_description
1 polymer ?
#
loop_
_entity_poly.entity_id
_entity_poly.type
_entity_poly.pdbx_seq_one_letter_code
_entity_poly.pdbx_strand_id
1 'polypeptide(L)'
;MMINKTVTPKAKYILALVLQLMALFAVMLHSPNLWSMGLMIFAAAIPWLVLSMNFSEQNKAKANQNKVEEESTLETQQHLQSIEKLFKEMLPKVSSPLTMQHTVIEGSVETLNNAFFGLQDISQKQSHVSSTLVNNLLANQGSEYDLTTVLPKTEAIIDGFVQILIDISEKSISAVHSIHDMSEKLDMVFKLLNQVRSLSEQTNLLALNAAIEAARAGEAGRGFAVVAQEVRDLSVKARTLNTQIESEINVAQQTVQRANKTVGEMASIDMTHVIESKEKVDHMLRGVQQVNIEIEQEVQKIQELGQELTQQVSNGVRALQFADIVVQQSDYAHASIDYLQEANELLNALLTQSMTKAAWAEQLHQLTERLHNRSGPAAIQTNMDEGEVELF
;
A
#
# COMPACT_ATOMS: atom_id res chain seq x y z
N MET A 1 -12.34 -73.97 62.70
CA MET A 1 -12.74 -74.56 64.00
C MET A 1 -12.31 -73.53 65.05
N MET A 2 -13.15 -72.73 65.68
CA MET A 2 -14.45 -73.02 66.28
C MET A 2 -15.50 -71.97 65.88
N ILE A 3 -16.67 -72.46 65.47
CA ILE A 3 -17.87 -71.65 65.28
C ILE A 3 -18.34 -71.25 66.68
N ASN A 4 -18.04 -70.02 67.09
CA ASN A 4 -18.63 -69.42 68.28
C ASN A 4 -20.10 -69.14 67.94
N LYS A 5 -20.97 -70.13 68.16
CA LYS A 5 -22.43 -69.95 68.06
C LYS A 5 -22.83 -68.96 69.14
N THR A 6 -22.82 -67.67 68.78
CA THR A 6 -23.51 -66.62 69.50
C THR A 6 -24.96 -67.04 69.61
N VAL A 7 -25.33 -67.54 70.80
CA VAL A 7 -26.72 -67.73 71.18
C VAL A 7 -27.42 -66.41 70.91
N THR A 8 -28.29 -66.38 69.89
CA THR A 8 -29.02 -65.17 69.51
C THR A 8 -29.74 -64.64 70.74
N PRO A 9 -29.93 -63.31 70.89
CA PRO A 9 -30.61 -62.73 72.05
C PRO A 9 -31.95 -63.44 72.30
N LYS A 10 -32.68 -63.79 71.22
CA LYS A 10 -33.91 -64.61 71.24
C LYS A 10 -33.75 -65.96 71.97
N ALA A 11 -32.62 -66.66 71.81
CA ALA A 11 -32.38 -67.93 72.49
C ALA A 11 -32.03 -67.76 73.98
N LYS A 12 -31.44 -66.63 74.40
CA LYS A 12 -31.28 -66.30 75.83
C LYS A 12 -32.64 -66.00 76.48
N TYR A 13 -33.55 -65.33 75.76
CA TYR A 13 -34.91 -65.08 76.24
C TYR A 13 -35.73 -66.36 76.40
N ILE A 14 -35.67 -67.27 75.43
CA ILE A 14 -36.37 -68.56 75.50
C ILE A 14 -35.84 -69.43 76.65
N LEU A 15 -34.51 -69.46 76.86
CA LEU A 15 -33.91 -70.19 77.97
C LEU A 15 -34.37 -69.65 79.33
N ALA A 16 -34.39 -68.32 79.50
CA ALA A 16 -34.86 -67.69 80.74
C ALA A 16 -36.35 -67.96 81.01
N LEU A 17 -37.19 -67.94 79.96
CA LEU A 17 -38.63 -68.21 80.06
C LEU A 17 -38.92 -69.68 80.42
N VAL A 18 -38.16 -70.62 79.86
CA VAL A 18 -38.23 -72.05 80.20
C VAL A 18 -37.79 -72.31 81.64
N LEU A 19 -36.69 -71.68 82.09
CA LEU A 19 -36.19 -71.82 83.47
C LEU A 19 -37.17 -71.23 84.50
N GLN A 20 -37.86 -70.16 84.12
CA GLN A 20 -38.90 -69.52 84.93
C GLN A 20 -40.18 -70.34 85.00
N LEU A 21 -40.62 -70.94 83.89
CA LEU A 21 -41.74 -71.89 83.89
C LEU A 21 -41.43 -73.14 84.73
N MET A 22 -40.19 -73.65 84.68
CA MET A 22 -39.77 -74.75 85.55
C MET A 22 -39.76 -74.37 87.04
N ALA A 23 -39.30 -73.16 87.39
CA ALA A 23 -39.33 -72.68 88.77
C ALA A 23 -40.76 -72.50 89.30
N LEU A 24 -41.68 -71.97 88.47
CA LEU A 24 -43.11 -71.86 88.79
C LEU A 24 -43.75 -73.25 88.97
N PHE A 25 -43.42 -74.21 88.11
CA PHE A 25 -43.94 -75.58 88.20
C PHE A 25 -43.44 -76.31 89.46
N ALA A 26 -42.17 -76.17 89.81
CA ALA A 26 -41.58 -76.79 91.00
C ALA A 26 -42.21 -76.26 92.31
N VAL A 27 -42.51 -74.97 92.39
CA VAL A 27 -43.14 -74.36 93.58
C VAL A 27 -44.62 -74.66 93.68
N MET A 28 -45.33 -74.80 92.55
CA MET A 28 -46.73 -75.24 92.52
C MET A 28 -46.92 -76.64 93.11
N LEU A 29 -45.89 -77.51 93.02
CA LEU A 29 -45.90 -78.85 93.60
C LEU A 29 -45.76 -78.89 95.14
N HIS A 30 -45.23 -77.84 95.77
CA HIS A 30 -44.84 -77.88 97.19
C HIS A 30 -45.76 -77.09 98.14
N SER A 31 -46.60 -76.17 97.64
CA SER A 31 -47.52 -75.40 98.50
C SER A 31 -48.69 -74.76 97.74
N PRO A 32 -49.96 -75.13 98.01
CA PRO A 32 -51.12 -74.50 97.38
C PRO A 32 -51.63 -73.31 98.22
N ASN A 33 -50.84 -72.23 98.32
CA ASN A 33 -51.27 -70.97 98.97
C ASN A 33 -51.35 -69.83 97.94
N LEU A 34 -52.50 -69.13 97.88
CA LEU A 34 -52.73 -68.02 96.93
C LEU A 34 -51.77 -66.83 97.10
N TRP A 35 -51.22 -66.61 98.29
CA TRP A 35 -50.32 -65.49 98.58
C TRP A 35 -48.91 -65.66 97.98
N SER A 36 -48.37 -66.88 97.92
CA SER A 36 -47.04 -67.12 97.30
C SER A 36 -47.06 -66.91 95.79
N MET A 37 -48.22 -67.16 95.16
CA MET A 37 -48.44 -66.95 93.73
C MET A 37 -48.41 -65.47 93.34
N GLY A 38 -48.98 -64.59 94.18
CA GLY A 38 -48.98 -63.14 93.96
C GLY A 38 -47.59 -62.49 94.05
N LEU A 39 -46.79 -62.89 95.05
CA LEU A 39 -45.41 -62.39 95.23
C LEU A 39 -44.48 -62.85 94.09
N MET A 40 -44.68 -64.05 93.56
CA MET A 40 -43.89 -64.56 92.43
C MET A 40 -44.16 -63.83 91.12
N ILE A 41 -45.40 -63.44 90.83
CA ILE A 41 -45.72 -62.67 89.61
C ILE A 41 -45.02 -61.31 89.64
N PHE A 42 -44.94 -60.67 90.81
CA PHE A 42 -44.18 -59.43 90.97
C PHE A 42 -42.67 -59.66 90.82
N ALA A 43 -42.11 -60.70 91.45
CA ALA A 43 -40.68 -61.03 91.29
C ALA A 43 -40.31 -61.41 89.85
N ALA A 44 -41.24 -62.03 89.12
CA ALA A 44 -41.13 -62.38 87.70
C ALA A 44 -41.13 -61.16 86.76
N ALA A 45 -41.73 -60.04 87.15
CA ALA A 45 -41.81 -58.83 86.35
C ALA A 45 -40.56 -57.95 86.45
N ILE A 46 -39.81 -58.03 87.56
CA ILE A 46 -38.62 -57.19 87.81
C ILE A 46 -37.51 -57.41 86.76
N PRO A 47 -37.15 -58.65 86.37
CA PRO A 47 -36.14 -58.88 85.32
C PRO A 47 -36.56 -58.29 83.97
N TRP A 48 -37.84 -58.39 83.61
CA TRP A 48 -38.37 -57.82 82.36
C TRP A 48 -38.34 -56.30 82.36
N LEU A 49 -38.63 -55.66 83.49
CA LEU A 49 -38.66 -54.21 83.63
C LEU A 49 -37.23 -53.62 83.52
N VAL A 50 -36.25 -54.22 84.20
CA VAL A 50 -34.83 -53.82 84.13
C VAL A 50 -34.25 -54.07 82.73
N LEU A 51 -34.58 -55.20 82.07
CA LEU A 51 -34.06 -55.48 80.74
C LEU A 51 -34.68 -54.57 79.66
N SER A 52 -35.95 -54.16 79.81
CA SER A 52 -36.59 -53.23 78.88
C SER A 52 -35.98 -51.82 78.93
N MET A 53 -35.53 -51.38 80.11
CA MET A 53 -34.79 -50.13 80.27
C MET A 53 -33.41 -50.21 79.59
N ASN A 54 -32.69 -51.32 79.76
CA ASN A 54 -31.36 -51.50 79.14
C ASN A 54 -31.42 -51.69 77.62
N PHE A 55 -32.48 -52.34 77.10
CA PHE A 55 -32.75 -52.46 75.66
C PHE A 55 -33.16 -51.12 75.04
N SER A 56 -33.90 -50.28 75.79
CA SER A 56 -34.24 -48.90 75.40
C SER A 56 -32.99 -48.02 75.32
N GLU A 57 -32.04 -48.11 76.27
CA GLU A 57 -30.78 -47.37 76.18
C GLU A 57 -29.88 -47.85 75.03
N GLN A 58 -29.76 -49.16 74.81
CA GLN A 58 -28.98 -49.68 73.67
C GLN A 58 -29.59 -49.32 72.32
N ASN A 59 -30.92 -49.34 72.18
CA ASN A 59 -31.58 -48.90 70.95
C ASN A 59 -31.51 -47.38 70.77
N LYS A 60 -31.56 -46.58 71.84
CA LYS A 60 -31.32 -45.13 71.77
C LYS A 60 -29.87 -44.82 71.39
N ALA A 61 -28.89 -45.55 71.92
CA ALA A 61 -27.48 -45.39 71.59
C ALA A 61 -27.18 -45.81 70.13
N LYS A 62 -27.76 -46.92 69.65
CA LYS A 62 -27.67 -47.34 68.24
C LYS A 62 -28.43 -46.41 67.29
N ALA A 63 -29.61 -45.93 67.68
CA ALA A 63 -30.34 -44.94 66.91
C ALA A 63 -29.59 -43.61 66.83
N ASN A 64 -28.94 -43.17 67.93
CA ASN A 64 -28.08 -41.99 67.92
C ASN A 64 -26.80 -42.22 67.10
N GLN A 65 -26.15 -43.40 67.18
CA GLN A 65 -24.99 -43.70 66.33
C GLN A 65 -25.36 -43.74 64.85
N ASN A 66 -26.45 -44.41 64.48
CA ASN A 66 -26.91 -44.46 63.09
C ASN A 66 -27.33 -43.07 62.60
N LYS A 67 -27.95 -42.25 63.45
CA LYS A 67 -28.34 -40.87 63.12
C LYS A 67 -27.12 -39.95 62.96
N VAL A 68 -26.08 -40.12 63.80
CA VAL A 68 -24.80 -39.39 63.68
C VAL A 68 -24.01 -39.86 62.45
N GLU A 69 -24.05 -41.14 62.10
CA GLU A 69 -23.46 -41.65 60.84
C GLU A 69 -24.23 -41.18 59.59
N GLU A 70 -25.57 -41.15 59.62
CA GLU A 70 -26.41 -40.58 58.55
C GLU A 70 -26.24 -39.05 58.41
N GLU A 71 -26.20 -38.30 59.52
CA GLU A 71 -25.96 -36.85 59.49
C GLU A 71 -24.53 -36.54 59.01
N SER A 72 -23.53 -37.29 59.45
CA SER A 72 -22.14 -37.10 59.01
C SER A 72 -21.91 -37.45 57.53
N THR A 73 -22.60 -38.47 57.00
CA THR A 73 -22.55 -38.84 55.58
C THR A 73 -23.29 -37.82 54.71
N LEU A 74 -24.44 -37.31 55.16
CA LEU A 74 -25.18 -36.25 54.48
C LEU A 74 -24.40 -34.93 54.41
N GLU A 75 -23.75 -34.51 55.52
CA GLU A 75 -22.87 -33.34 55.55
C GLU A 75 -21.68 -33.48 54.59
N THR A 76 -21.03 -34.65 54.58
CA THR A 76 -19.89 -34.91 53.69
C THR A 76 -20.32 -34.86 52.22
N GLN A 77 -21.53 -35.32 51.90
CA GLN A 77 -22.10 -35.23 50.56
C GLN A 77 -22.40 -33.77 50.15
N GLN A 78 -22.90 -32.94 51.06
CA GLN A 78 -23.11 -31.51 50.83
C GLN A 78 -21.79 -30.75 50.62
N HIS A 79 -20.75 -31.09 51.38
CA HIS A 79 -19.41 -30.54 51.21
C HIS A 79 -18.79 -30.92 49.86
N LEU A 80 -18.91 -32.19 49.44
CA LEU A 80 -18.50 -32.65 48.11
C LEU A 80 -19.24 -31.92 46.99
N GLN A 81 -20.55 -31.70 47.12
CA GLN A 81 -21.34 -30.93 46.14
C GLN A 81 -20.90 -29.46 46.07
N SER A 82 -20.49 -28.87 47.19
CA SER A 82 -20.02 -27.49 47.25
C SER A 82 -18.69 -27.31 46.51
N ILE A 83 -17.75 -28.24 46.71
CA ILE A 83 -16.50 -28.28 45.94
C ILE A 83 -16.77 -28.59 44.46
N GLU A 84 -17.64 -29.55 44.13
CA GLU A 84 -18.00 -29.86 42.73
C GLU A 84 -18.54 -28.62 42.02
N LYS A 85 -19.39 -27.82 42.69
CA LYS A 85 -19.90 -26.56 42.16
C LYS A 85 -18.78 -25.55 41.91
N LEU A 86 -17.83 -25.42 42.84
CA LEU A 86 -16.67 -24.54 42.68
C LEU A 86 -15.80 -24.96 41.48
N PHE A 87 -15.49 -26.26 41.35
CA PHE A 87 -14.77 -26.79 40.19
C PHE A 87 -15.50 -26.52 38.87
N LYS A 88 -16.83 -26.70 38.83
CA LYS A 88 -17.64 -26.38 37.64
C LYS A 88 -17.61 -24.89 37.29
N GLU A 89 -17.49 -24.00 38.27
CA GLU A 89 -17.37 -22.56 38.03
C GLU A 89 -15.95 -22.17 37.56
N MET A 90 -14.91 -22.84 38.06
CA MET A 90 -13.52 -22.50 37.76
C MET A 90 -12.98 -23.11 36.48
N LEU A 91 -13.43 -24.31 36.09
CA LEU A 91 -12.98 -24.96 34.85
C LEU A 91 -13.15 -24.06 33.61
N PRO A 92 -14.31 -23.39 33.41
CA PRO A 92 -14.49 -22.43 32.33
C PRO A 92 -13.57 -21.21 32.41
N LYS A 93 -13.20 -20.77 33.62
CA LYS A 93 -12.27 -19.65 33.86
C LYS A 93 -10.80 -20.00 33.53
N VAL A 94 -10.50 -21.27 33.24
CA VAL A 94 -9.22 -21.72 32.67
C VAL A 94 -9.36 -22.01 31.18
N SER A 95 -10.39 -22.78 30.79
CA SER A 95 -10.54 -23.21 29.40
C SER A 95 -10.87 -22.06 28.45
N SER A 96 -11.71 -21.10 28.86
CA SER A 96 -12.12 -19.99 27.99
C SER A 96 -10.94 -19.06 27.63
N PRO A 97 -10.08 -18.62 28.56
CA PRO A 97 -8.86 -17.88 28.24
C PRO A 97 -7.91 -18.63 27.29
N LEU A 98 -7.70 -19.93 27.52
CA LEU A 98 -6.81 -20.74 26.67
C LEU A 98 -7.36 -20.88 25.25
N THR A 99 -8.67 -21.08 25.10
CA THR A 99 -9.32 -21.07 23.79
C THR A 99 -9.19 -19.70 23.12
N MET A 100 -9.38 -18.61 23.87
CA MET A 100 -9.25 -17.24 23.34
C MET A 100 -7.83 -16.95 22.87
N GLN A 101 -6.81 -17.36 23.64
CA GLN A 101 -5.41 -17.24 23.23
C GLN A 101 -5.17 -17.92 21.88
N HIS A 102 -5.68 -19.13 21.69
CA HIS A 102 -5.50 -19.85 20.44
C HIS A 102 -6.12 -19.10 19.26
N THR A 103 -7.37 -18.64 19.42
CA THR A 103 -8.08 -17.86 18.39
C THR A 103 -7.36 -16.55 18.05
N VAL A 104 -6.90 -15.82 19.06
CA VAL A 104 -6.19 -14.55 18.88
C VAL A 104 -4.85 -14.80 18.18
N ILE A 105 -4.06 -15.78 18.63
CA ILE A 105 -2.79 -16.13 17.98
C ILE A 105 -3.00 -16.51 16.52
N GLU A 106 -3.98 -17.36 16.21
CA GLU A 106 -4.24 -17.81 14.84
C GLU A 106 -4.61 -16.63 13.92
N GLY A 107 -5.55 -15.78 14.34
CA GLY A 107 -5.94 -14.60 13.57
C GLY A 107 -4.83 -13.56 13.42
N SER A 108 -4.00 -13.36 14.45
CA SER A 108 -2.85 -12.46 14.39
C SER A 108 -1.75 -12.99 13.48
N VAL A 109 -1.47 -14.29 13.52
CA VAL A 109 -0.49 -14.93 12.61
C VAL A 109 -0.96 -14.80 11.17
N GLU A 110 -2.24 -15.04 10.88
CA GLU A 110 -2.80 -14.83 9.54
C GLU A 110 -2.66 -13.37 9.10
N THR A 111 -3.03 -12.41 9.96
CA THR A 111 -2.94 -10.98 9.66
C THR A 111 -1.49 -10.53 9.44
N LEU A 112 -0.56 -10.97 10.29
CA LEU A 112 0.87 -10.70 10.14
C LEU A 112 1.39 -11.28 8.82
N ASN A 113 1.02 -12.52 8.50
CA ASN A 113 1.45 -13.17 7.28
C ASN A 113 0.97 -12.41 6.04
N ASN A 114 -0.30 -12.01 6.02
CA ASN A 114 -0.87 -11.20 4.95
C ASN A 114 -0.18 -9.83 4.84
N ALA A 115 0.10 -9.18 5.98
CA ALA A 115 0.83 -7.92 6.00
C ALA A 115 2.26 -8.07 5.46
N PHE A 116 3.02 -9.09 5.89
CA PHE A 116 4.39 -9.33 5.42
C PHE A 116 4.45 -9.66 3.91
N PHE A 117 3.56 -10.52 3.42
CA PHE A 117 3.49 -10.81 1.99
C PHE A 117 3.06 -9.59 1.18
N GLY A 118 2.10 -8.82 1.68
CA GLY A 118 1.69 -7.55 1.07
C GLY A 118 2.84 -6.54 1.00
N LEU A 119 3.59 -6.36 2.10
CA LEU A 119 4.77 -5.49 2.13
C LEU A 119 5.83 -5.92 1.13
N GLN A 120 6.09 -7.23 1.03
CA GLN A 120 7.07 -7.76 0.08
C GLN A 120 6.65 -7.51 -1.37
N ASP A 121 5.38 -7.75 -1.71
CA ASP A 121 4.83 -7.51 -3.06
C ASP A 121 4.85 -6.02 -3.44
N ILE A 122 4.39 -5.15 -2.53
CA ILE A 122 4.40 -3.70 -2.72
C ILE A 122 5.84 -3.18 -2.87
N SER A 123 6.77 -3.66 -2.05
CA SER A 123 8.19 -3.25 -2.12
C SER A 123 8.83 -3.65 -3.46
N GLN A 124 8.53 -4.85 -3.98
CA GLN A 124 9.00 -5.28 -5.29
C GLN A 124 8.42 -4.42 -6.42
N LYS A 125 7.11 -4.14 -6.39
CA LYS A 125 6.44 -3.25 -7.35
C LYS A 125 7.04 -1.84 -7.30
N GLN A 126 7.23 -1.28 -6.11
CA GLN A 126 7.80 0.04 -5.92
C GLN A 126 9.25 0.12 -6.41
N SER A 127 10.06 -0.91 -6.16
CA SER A 127 11.43 -0.99 -6.68
C SER A 127 11.46 -1.05 -8.21
N HIS A 128 10.54 -1.79 -8.82
CA HIS A 128 10.43 -1.88 -10.28
C HIS A 128 10.05 -0.51 -10.88
N VAL A 129 9.01 0.13 -10.36
CA VAL A 129 8.60 1.47 -10.79
C VAL A 129 9.71 2.49 -10.57
N SER A 130 10.39 2.46 -9.42
CA SER A 130 11.51 3.36 -9.14
C SER A 130 12.67 3.17 -10.12
N SER A 131 12.98 1.93 -10.51
CA SER A 131 14.01 1.67 -11.52
C SER A 131 13.61 2.22 -12.88
N THR A 132 12.35 2.08 -13.29
CA THR A 132 11.83 2.64 -14.54
C THR A 132 11.89 4.17 -14.50
N LEU A 133 11.47 4.78 -13.39
CA LEU A 133 11.53 6.22 -13.18
C LEU A 133 12.96 6.74 -13.25
N VAL A 134 13.91 6.08 -12.58
CA VAL A 134 15.34 6.45 -12.65
C VAL A 134 15.86 6.32 -14.07
N ASN A 135 15.51 5.27 -14.81
CA ASN A 135 15.92 5.13 -16.21
C ASN A 135 15.35 6.26 -17.09
N ASN A 136 14.07 6.61 -16.92
CA ASN A 136 13.43 7.70 -17.67
C ASN A 136 13.97 9.08 -17.27
N LEU A 137 14.29 9.30 -16.00
CA LEU A 137 14.87 10.55 -15.50
C LEU A 137 16.35 10.68 -15.88
N LEU A 138 17.16 9.62 -15.83
CA LEU A 138 18.56 9.65 -16.26
C LEU A 138 18.70 9.82 -17.78
N ALA A 139 17.72 9.36 -18.56
CA ALA A 139 17.63 9.71 -19.97
C ALA A 139 17.42 11.22 -20.18
N ASN A 140 16.91 11.93 -19.17
CA ASN A 140 16.49 13.33 -19.27
C ASN A 140 17.33 14.31 -18.42
N GLN A 141 18.10 13.84 -17.43
CA GLN A 141 18.89 14.68 -16.52
C GLN A 141 20.36 14.28 -16.49
N GLY A 142 21.22 15.27 -16.77
CA GLY A 142 22.67 15.13 -16.57
C GLY A 142 23.55 16.15 -17.28
N SER A 143 23.01 17.09 -18.05
CA SER A 143 23.86 18.07 -18.74
C SER A 143 23.11 19.38 -18.96
N GLU A 144 23.85 20.42 -19.35
CA GLU A 144 23.41 21.72 -19.87
C GLU A 144 22.38 21.63 -21.03
N TYR A 145 21.95 20.41 -21.38
CA TYR A 145 21.04 20.02 -22.44
C TYR A 145 19.75 19.35 -21.94
N ASP A 146 19.08 19.92 -20.92
CA ASP A 146 17.74 19.47 -20.53
C ASP A 146 16.81 19.54 -21.76
N LEU A 147 16.34 18.38 -22.22
CA LEU A 147 15.50 18.25 -23.42
C LEU A 147 14.23 19.09 -23.32
N THR A 148 13.70 19.30 -22.12
CA THR A 148 12.52 20.16 -21.91
C THR A 148 12.80 21.63 -22.17
N THR A 149 14.07 22.05 -22.15
CA THR A 149 14.49 23.43 -22.41
C THR A 149 15.15 23.60 -23.79
N VAL A 150 15.87 22.58 -24.28
CA VAL A 150 16.61 22.63 -25.54
C VAL A 150 15.70 22.39 -26.73
N LEU A 151 14.76 21.44 -26.66
CA LEU A 151 13.87 21.15 -27.78
C LEU A 151 12.98 22.36 -28.16
N PRO A 152 12.31 23.06 -27.22
CA PRO A 152 11.52 24.24 -27.57
C PRO A 152 12.37 25.37 -28.16
N LYS A 153 13.61 25.55 -27.67
CA LYS A 153 14.57 26.50 -28.27
C LYS A 153 14.95 26.08 -29.68
N THR A 154 15.16 24.78 -29.91
CA THR A 154 15.52 24.23 -31.21
C THR A 154 14.37 24.38 -32.21
N GLU A 155 13.13 24.10 -31.79
CA GLU A 155 11.91 24.35 -32.55
C GLU A 155 11.81 25.82 -32.96
N ALA A 156 11.96 26.75 -32.00
CA ALA A 156 11.93 28.18 -32.30
C ALA A 156 13.02 28.62 -33.28
N ILE A 157 14.23 28.04 -33.19
CA ILE A 157 15.33 28.30 -34.13
C ILE A 157 14.99 27.77 -35.53
N ILE A 158 14.46 26.54 -35.63
CA ILE A 158 14.10 25.92 -36.91
C ILE A 158 12.93 26.68 -37.56
N ASP A 159 11.92 27.07 -36.80
CA ASP A 159 10.82 27.90 -37.29
C ASP A 159 11.30 29.26 -37.80
N GLY A 160 12.18 29.92 -37.03
CA GLY A 160 12.83 31.15 -37.47
C GLY A 160 13.64 30.95 -38.76
N PHE A 161 14.36 29.82 -38.88
CA PHE A 161 15.14 29.50 -40.07
C PHE A 161 14.26 29.24 -41.30
N VAL A 162 13.15 28.49 -41.15
CA VAL A 162 12.15 28.28 -42.21
C VAL A 162 11.60 29.63 -42.68
N GLN A 163 11.24 30.52 -41.76
CA GLN A 163 10.72 31.84 -42.12
C GLN A 163 11.74 32.68 -42.89
N ILE A 164 13.00 32.68 -42.44
CA ILE A 164 14.09 33.38 -43.15
C ILE A 164 14.26 32.84 -44.57
N LEU A 165 14.15 31.53 -44.79
CA LEU A 165 14.25 30.95 -46.13
C LEU A 165 13.07 31.31 -47.03
N ILE A 166 11.85 31.36 -46.50
CA ILE A 166 10.67 31.84 -47.23
C ILE A 166 10.90 33.29 -47.67
N ASP A 167 11.34 34.15 -46.74
CA ASP A 167 11.64 35.56 -47.02
C ASP A 167 12.75 35.71 -48.08
N ILE A 168 13.79 34.86 -48.04
CA ILE A 168 14.86 34.84 -49.04
C ILE A 168 14.33 34.42 -50.41
N SER A 169 13.46 33.40 -50.48
CA SER A 169 12.85 32.96 -51.73
C SER A 169 12.02 34.08 -52.36
N GLU A 170 11.17 34.74 -51.58
CA GLU A 170 10.35 35.87 -52.04
C GLU A 170 11.22 37.04 -52.54
N LYS A 171 12.24 37.43 -51.76
CA LYS A 171 13.18 38.49 -52.17
C LYS A 171 13.98 38.11 -53.42
N SER A 172 14.33 36.84 -53.57
CA SER A 172 15.04 36.35 -54.76
C SER A 172 14.16 36.45 -56.00
N ILE A 173 12.88 36.08 -55.91
CA ILE A 173 11.92 36.25 -57.03
C ILE A 173 11.78 37.73 -57.42
N SER A 174 11.68 38.64 -56.43
CA SER A 174 11.63 40.09 -56.69
C SER A 174 12.92 40.60 -57.36
N ALA A 175 14.09 40.09 -56.95
CA ALA A 175 15.36 40.41 -57.57
C ALA A 175 15.47 39.88 -59.02
N VAL A 176 14.91 38.70 -59.33
CA VAL A 176 14.81 38.20 -60.72
C VAL A 176 14.04 39.18 -61.60
N HIS A 177 12.90 39.69 -61.13
CA HIS A 177 12.13 40.70 -61.87
C HIS A 177 12.93 41.99 -62.10
N SER A 178 13.61 42.50 -61.08
CA SER A 178 14.43 43.71 -61.20
C SER A 178 15.60 43.53 -62.17
N ILE A 179 16.22 42.34 -62.19
CA ILE A 179 17.30 41.98 -63.12
C ILE A 179 16.77 41.86 -64.55
N HIS A 180 15.56 41.31 -64.73
CA HIS A 180 14.90 41.23 -66.02
C HIS A 180 14.64 42.62 -66.60
N ASP A 181 14.06 43.53 -65.81
CA ASP A 181 13.83 44.92 -66.20
C ASP A 181 15.14 45.62 -66.59
N MET A 182 16.21 45.40 -65.83
CA MET A 182 17.53 45.95 -66.14
C MET A 182 18.08 45.39 -67.46
N SER A 183 17.88 44.11 -67.75
CA SER A 183 18.25 43.52 -69.05
C SER A 183 17.52 44.19 -70.20
N GLU A 184 16.22 44.47 -70.07
CA GLU A 184 15.46 45.20 -71.09
C GLU A 184 15.97 46.63 -71.28
N LYS A 185 16.34 47.32 -70.19
CA LYS A 185 16.94 48.66 -70.29
C LYS A 185 18.28 48.63 -71.03
N LEU A 186 19.14 47.64 -70.78
CA LEU A 186 20.40 47.49 -71.50
C LEU A 186 20.20 47.22 -73.00
N ASP A 187 19.20 46.41 -73.36
CA ASP A 187 18.84 46.18 -74.76
C ASP A 187 18.36 47.46 -75.47
N MET A 188 17.61 48.32 -74.76
CA MET A 188 17.25 49.64 -75.29
C MET A 188 18.47 50.55 -75.47
N VAL A 189 19.43 50.53 -74.55
CA VAL A 189 20.69 51.28 -74.68
C VAL A 189 21.47 50.82 -75.91
N PHE A 190 21.54 49.50 -76.17
CA PHE A 190 22.14 48.97 -77.40
C PHE A 190 21.48 49.51 -78.67
N LYS A 191 20.14 49.62 -78.70
CA LYS A 191 19.42 50.21 -79.84
C LYS A 191 19.79 51.68 -80.04
N LEU A 192 19.92 52.45 -78.96
CA LEU A 192 20.33 53.86 -79.02
C LEU A 192 21.79 54.01 -79.50
N LEU A 193 22.72 53.18 -79.02
CA LEU A 193 24.12 53.20 -79.47
C LEU A 193 24.25 52.87 -80.97
N ASN A 194 23.44 51.94 -81.47
CA ASN A 194 23.37 51.65 -82.90
C ASN A 194 22.87 52.85 -83.72
N GLN A 195 21.89 53.60 -83.21
CA GLN A 195 21.41 54.84 -83.84
C GLN A 195 22.49 55.93 -83.84
N VAL A 196 23.21 56.12 -82.72
CA VAL A 196 24.32 57.08 -82.62
C VAL A 196 25.46 56.74 -83.57
N ARG A 197 25.77 55.44 -83.73
CA ARG A 197 26.74 54.96 -84.72
C ARG A 197 26.33 55.35 -86.14
N SER A 198 25.07 55.09 -86.50
CA SER A 198 24.51 55.46 -87.81
C SER A 198 24.58 56.98 -88.04
N LEU A 199 24.23 57.79 -87.04
CA LEU A 199 24.36 59.26 -87.11
C LEU A 199 25.81 59.70 -87.32
N SER A 200 26.76 59.11 -86.58
CA SER A 200 28.18 59.44 -86.69
C SER A 200 28.74 59.07 -88.07
N GLU A 201 28.32 57.93 -88.64
CA GLU A 201 28.70 57.52 -89.99
C GLU A 201 28.10 58.44 -91.06
N GLN A 202 26.83 58.84 -90.92
CA GLN A 202 26.20 59.81 -91.82
C GLN A 202 26.86 61.18 -91.75
N THR A 203 27.19 61.67 -90.55
CA THR A 203 27.84 62.97 -90.36
C THR A 203 29.26 62.95 -90.91
N ASN A 204 29.99 61.84 -90.74
CA ASN A 204 31.30 61.64 -91.37
C ASN A 204 31.21 61.66 -92.91
N LEU A 205 30.18 61.04 -93.51
CA LEU A 205 29.97 61.08 -94.96
C LEU A 205 29.58 62.48 -95.46
N LEU A 206 28.71 63.19 -94.73
CA LEU A 206 28.34 64.58 -95.04
C LEU A 206 29.55 65.51 -94.96
N ALA A 207 30.37 65.36 -93.92
CA ALA A 207 31.60 66.12 -93.73
C ALA A 207 32.64 65.82 -94.84
N LEU A 208 32.77 64.56 -95.25
CA LEU A 208 33.60 64.17 -96.39
C LEU A 208 33.12 64.83 -97.69
N ASN A 209 31.81 64.79 -97.98
CA ASN A 209 31.26 65.44 -99.16
C ASN A 209 31.46 66.96 -99.14
N ALA A 210 31.28 67.59 -97.97
CA ALA A 210 31.53 69.02 -97.79
C ALA A 210 33.02 69.39 -97.97
N ALA A 211 33.95 68.55 -97.48
CA ALA A 211 35.38 68.74 -97.69
C ALA A 211 35.77 68.64 -99.16
N ILE A 212 35.18 67.69 -99.91
CA ILE A 212 35.37 67.54 -101.36
C ILE A 212 34.88 68.81 -102.10
N GLU A 213 33.68 69.29 -101.78
CA GLU A 213 33.12 70.46 -102.46
C GLU A 213 33.85 71.76 -102.09
N ALA A 214 34.33 71.87 -100.84
CA ALA A 214 35.18 72.97 -100.41
C ALA A 214 36.53 72.98 -101.14
N ALA A 215 37.13 71.81 -101.40
CA ALA A 215 38.33 71.69 -102.23
C ALA A 215 38.05 72.07 -103.70
N ARG A 216 36.86 71.73 -104.22
CA ARG A 216 36.41 72.07 -105.58
C ARG A 216 36.21 73.56 -105.79
N ALA A 217 35.80 74.29 -104.76
CA ALA A 217 35.63 75.75 -104.78
C ALA A 217 36.97 76.53 -104.70
N GLY A 218 38.11 75.86 -104.53
CA GLY A 218 39.44 76.48 -104.52
C GLY A 218 39.64 77.46 -103.35
N GLU A 219 40.20 78.64 -103.62
CA GLU A 219 40.49 79.67 -102.60
C GLU A 219 39.24 80.13 -101.83
N ALA A 220 38.08 80.20 -102.50
CA ALA A 220 36.82 80.60 -101.87
C ALA A 220 36.29 79.57 -100.85
N GLY A 221 36.73 78.32 -100.94
CA GLY A 221 36.29 77.20 -100.09
C GLY A 221 37.17 76.93 -98.86
N ARG A 222 38.31 77.62 -98.69
CA ARG A 222 39.28 77.30 -97.60
C ARG A 222 38.67 77.28 -96.20
N GLY A 223 37.80 78.24 -95.87
CA GLY A 223 37.13 78.29 -94.57
C GLY A 223 36.19 77.10 -94.34
N PHE A 224 35.43 76.72 -95.38
CA PHE A 224 34.53 75.56 -95.32
C PHE A 224 35.31 74.24 -95.25
N ALA A 225 36.49 74.14 -95.88
CA ALA A 225 37.33 72.95 -95.80
C ALA A 225 37.82 72.67 -94.38
N VAL A 226 38.19 73.71 -93.62
CA VAL A 226 38.61 73.58 -92.22
C VAL A 226 37.44 73.11 -91.35
N VAL A 227 36.25 73.71 -91.50
CA VAL A 227 35.06 73.30 -90.75
C VAL A 227 34.66 71.86 -91.10
N ALA A 228 34.68 71.50 -92.37
CA ALA A 228 34.35 70.14 -92.81
C ALA A 228 35.32 69.09 -92.23
N GLN A 229 36.62 69.40 -92.17
CA GLN A 229 37.60 68.52 -91.54
C GLN A 229 37.37 68.38 -90.03
N GLU A 230 37.06 69.47 -89.31
CA GLU A 230 36.76 69.42 -87.88
C GLU A 230 35.49 68.60 -87.59
N VAL A 231 34.43 68.76 -88.38
CA VAL A 231 33.20 67.97 -88.27
C VAL A 231 33.46 66.49 -88.53
N ARG A 232 34.34 66.18 -89.50
CA ARG A 232 34.76 64.81 -89.79
C ARG A 232 35.50 64.20 -88.60
N ASP A 233 36.48 64.90 -88.05
CA ASP A 233 37.27 64.44 -86.91
C ASP A 233 36.39 64.25 -85.66
N LEU A 234 35.42 65.14 -85.44
CA LEU A 234 34.43 65.01 -84.37
C LEU A 234 33.54 63.78 -84.57
N SER A 235 33.14 63.47 -85.80
CA SER A 235 32.34 62.28 -86.13
C SER A 235 33.13 60.98 -85.89
N VAL A 236 34.42 60.95 -86.20
CA VAL A 236 35.31 59.81 -85.92
C VAL A 236 35.52 59.63 -84.40
N LYS A 237 35.72 60.73 -83.66
CA LYS A 237 35.80 60.70 -82.19
C LYS A 237 34.50 60.19 -81.57
N ALA A 238 33.35 60.67 -82.04
CA ALA A 238 32.03 60.22 -81.59
C ALA A 238 31.83 58.72 -81.83
N ARG A 239 32.21 58.21 -83.01
CA ARG A 239 32.19 56.77 -83.31
C ARG A 239 33.07 55.97 -82.35
N THR A 240 34.28 56.46 -82.06
CA THR A 240 35.23 55.78 -81.15
C THR A 240 34.67 55.71 -79.73
N LEU A 241 34.12 56.82 -79.22
CA LEU A 241 33.43 56.86 -77.93
C LEU A 241 32.23 55.91 -77.90
N ASN A 242 31.44 55.86 -78.97
CA ASN A 242 30.29 54.95 -79.07
C ASN A 242 30.72 53.48 -78.97
N THR A 243 31.83 53.09 -79.60
CA THR A 243 32.39 51.73 -79.48
C THR A 243 32.89 51.42 -78.07
N GLN A 244 33.48 52.40 -77.36
CA GLN A 244 33.85 52.22 -75.96
C GLN A 244 32.62 52.02 -75.07
N ILE A 245 31.55 52.79 -75.28
CA ILE A 245 30.29 52.64 -74.53
C ILE A 245 29.65 51.26 -74.84
N GLU A 246 29.63 50.81 -76.10
CA GLU A 246 29.17 49.46 -76.45
C GLU A 246 29.93 48.36 -75.70
N SER A 247 31.25 48.53 -75.52
CA SER A 247 32.07 47.58 -74.74
C SER A 247 31.65 47.53 -73.28
N GLU A 248 31.47 48.69 -72.64
CA GLU A 248 31.04 48.77 -71.23
C GLU A 248 29.62 48.20 -71.03
N ILE A 249 28.70 48.47 -71.95
CA ILE A 249 27.34 47.91 -71.90
C ILE A 249 27.34 46.39 -72.09
N ASN A 250 28.22 45.83 -72.94
CA ASN A 250 28.39 44.37 -73.04
C ASN A 250 28.85 43.76 -71.70
N VAL A 251 29.79 44.39 -71.02
CA VAL A 251 30.26 43.95 -69.69
C VAL A 251 29.13 44.03 -68.66
N ALA A 252 28.34 45.11 -68.68
CA ALA A 252 27.17 45.25 -67.84
C ALA A 252 26.16 44.11 -68.10
N GLN A 253 25.85 43.79 -69.36
CA GLN A 253 24.90 42.73 -69.70
C GLN A 253 25.37 41.34 -69.25
N GLN A 254 26.66 41.02 -69.39
CA GLN A 254 27.23 39.78 -68.84
C GLN A 254 27.11 39.72 -67.31
N THR A 255 27.29 40.86 -66.63
CA THR A 255 27.15 40.96 -65.17
C THR A 255 25.70 40.73 -64.74
N VAL A 256 24.74 41.32 -65.46
CA VAL A 256 23.30 41.10 -65.26
C VAL A 256 22.92 39.63 -65.47
N GLN A 257 23.42 38.98 -66.52
CA GLN A 257 23.18 37.55 -66.75
C GLN A 257 23.73 36.67 -65.62
N ARG A 258 24.95 36.97 -65.12
CA ARG A 258 25.54 36.25 -63.99
C ARG A 258 24.73 36.46 -62.70
N ALA A 259 24.26 37.68 -62.46
CA ALA A 259 23.38 37.98 -61.34
C ALA A 259 22.06 37.20 -61.46
N ASN A 260 21.44 37.16 -62.64
CA ASN A 260 20.20 36.42 -62.89
C ASN A 260 20.37 34.93 -62.54
N LYS A 261 21.46 34.30 -63.01
CA LYS A 261 21.75 32.91 -62.70
C LYS A 261 21.87 32.66 -61.19
N THR A 262 22.64 33.50 -60.50
CA THR A 262 22.89 33.37 -59.05
C THR A 262 21.61 33.53 -58.24
N VAL A 263 20.77 34.52 -58.58
CA VAL A 263 19.50 34.76 -57.91
C VAL A 263 18.47 33.67 -58.25
N GLY A 264 18.46 33.16 -59.48
CA GLY A 264 17.62 32.02 -59.86
C GLY A 264 17.95 30.75 -59.08
N GLU A 265 19.24 30.48 -58.83
CA GLU A 265 19.67 29.39 -57.95
C GLU A 265 19.20 29.60 -56.49
N MET A 266 19.24 30.84 -55.98
CA MET A 266 18.70 31.16 -54.64
C MET A 266 17.18 31.03 -54.54
N ALA A 267 16.45 31.43 -55.58
CA ALA A 267 14.99 31.27 -55.62
C ALA A 267 14.56 29.79 -55.64
N SER A 268 15.43 28.91 -56.15
CA SER A 268 15.21 27.47 -56.25
C SER A 268 15.81 26.66 -55.09
N ILE A 269 16.17 27.31 -53.97
CA ILE A 269 16.66 26.60 -52.77
C ILE A 269 15.65 25.51 -52.38
N ASP A 270 16.14 24.27 -52.30
CA ASP A 270 15.33 23.13 -51.92
C ASP A 270 14.99 23.20 -50.42
N MET A 271 13.71 23.44 -50.13
CA MET A 271 13.18 23.52 -48.76
C MET A 271 12.87 22.15 -48.16
N THR A 272 12.92 21.07 -48.94
CA THR A 272 12.54 19.72 -48.51
C THR A 272 13.28 19.31 -47.25
N HIS A 273 14.60 19.45 -47.22
CA HIS A 273 15.42 19.06 -46.07
C HIS A 273 15.14 19.89 -44.81
N VAL A 274 14.74 21.14 -44.96
CA VAL A 274 14.43 22.02 -43.82
C VAL A 274 13.07 21.67 -43.24
N ILE A 275 12.08 21.42 -44.09
CA ILE A 275 10.76 20.95 -43.69
C ILE A 275 10.86 19.57 -43.01
N GLU A 276 11.62 18.64 -43.59
CA GLU A 276 11.89 17.32 -42.96
C GLU A 276 12.57 17.46 -41.60
N SER A 277 13.50 18.42 -41.47
CA SER A 277 14.19 18.68 -40.19
C SER A 277 13.21 19.24 -39.15
N LYS A 278 12.30 20.13 -39.56
CA LYS A 278 11.21 20.61 -38.71
C LYS A 278 10.32 19.47 -38.24
N GLU A 279 9.85 18.61 -39.14
CA GLU A 279 8.99 17.48 -38.78
C GLU A 279 9.66 16.52 -37.77
N LYS A 280 10.97 16.29 -37.92
CA LYS A 280 11.75 15.48 -36.97
C LYS A 280 11.80 16.12 -35.58
N VAL A 281 12.01 17.43 -35.51
CA VAL A 281 12.01 18.17 -34.23
C VAL A 281 10.63 18.13 -33.59
N ASP A 282 9.56 18.33 -34.36
CA ASP A 282 8.17 18.22 -33.88
C ASP A 282 7.88 16.83 -33.31
N HIS A 283 8.36 15.78 -33.98
CA HIS A 283 8.21 14.40 -33.51
C HIS A 283 8.98 14.14 -32.21
N MET A 284 10.21 14.67 -32.08
CA MET A 284 10.99 14.57 -30.85
C MET A 284 10.32 15.30 -29.69
N LEU A 285 9.75 16.48 -29.92
CA LEU A 285 8.99 17.24 -28.92
C LEU A 285 7.80 16.46 -28.37
N ARG A 286 7.01 15.84 -29.26
CA ARG A 286 5.89 14.96 -28.84
C ARG A 286 6.39 13.77 -28.02
N GLY A 287 7.51 13.17 -28.42
CA GLY A 287 8.14 12.08 -27.66
C GLY A 287 8.52 12.50 -26.24
N VAL A 288 9.12 13.68 -26.06
CA VAL A 288 9.48 14.19 -24.72
C VAL A 288 8.25 14.54 -23.89
N GLN A 289 7.21 15.12 -24.48
CA GLN A 289 5.94 15.35 -23.79
C GLN A 289 5.32 14.04 -23.29
N GLN A 290 5.34 12.99 -24.11
CA GLN A 290 4.85 11.67 -23.74
C GLN A 290 5.64 11.06 -22.57
N VAL A 291 6.97 11.15 -22.60
CA VAL A 291 7.83 10.68 -21.49
C VAL A 291 7.53 11.45 -20.19
N ASN A 292 7.29 12.76 -20.27
CA ASN A 292 6.93 13.54 -19.08
C ASN A 292 5.59 13.10 -18.48
N ILE A 293 4.58 12.81 -19.31
CA ILE A 293 3.29 12.28 -18.84
C ILE A 293 3.48 10.92 -18.17
N GLU A 294 4.31 10.04 -18.74
CA GLU A 294 4.62 8.73 -18.15
C GLU A 294 5.36 8.89 -16.80
N ILE A 295 6.30 9.83 -16.71
CA ILE A 295 6.98 10.14 -15.44
C ILE A 295 5.99 10.60 -14.38
N GLU A 296 5.05 11.50 -14.71
CA GLU A 296 4.01 11.96 -13.77
C GLU A 296 3.14 10.79 -13.27
N GLN A 297 2.75 9.90 -14.17
CA GLN A 297 1.96 8.71 -13.84
C GLN A 297 2.73 7.74 -12.93
N GLU A 298 4.00 7.47 -13.22
CA GLU A 298 4.82 6.59 -12.38
C GLU A 298 5.10 7.20 -10.99
N VAL A 299 5.26 8.52 -10.88
CA VAL A 299 5.36 9.22 -9.59
C VAL A 299 4.08 9.07 -8.79
N GLN A 300 2.91 9.24 -9.41
CA GLN A 300 1.62 9.03 -8.75
C GLN A 300 1.48 7.58 -8.26
N LYS A 301 1.89 6.61 -9.07
CA LYS A 301 1.85 5.19 -8.70
C LYS A 301 2.76 4.86 -7.51
N ILE A 302 3.93 5.50 -7.40
CA ILE A 302 4.79 5.38 -6.21
C ILE A 302 4.07 5.91 -4.96
N GLN A 303 3.34 7.02 -5.07
CA GLN A 303 2.60 7.59 -3.94
C GLN A 303 1.49 6.65 -3.47
N GLU A 304 0.72 6.07 -4.41
CA GLU A 304 -0.33 5.08 -4.11
C GLU A 304 0.25 3.84 -3.43
N LEU A 305 1.34 3.28 -3.98
CA LEU A 305 2.05 2.15 -3.36
C LEU A 305 2.59 2.49 -1.97
N GLY A 306 3.04 3.74 -1.75
CA GLY A 306 3.49 4.21 -0.44
C GLY A 306 2.38 4.26 0.62
N GLN A 307 1.17 4.66 0.22
CA GLN A 307 -0.01 4.62 1.09
C GLN A 307 -0.40 3.18 1.43
N GLU A 308 -0.41 2.29 0.43
CA GLU A 308 -0.70 0.87 0.62
C GLU A 308 0.33 0.21 1.55
N LEU A 309 1.61 0.52 1.37
CA LEU A 309 2.69 0.06 2.25
C LEU A 309 2.45 0.49 3.70
N THR A 310 2.10 1.76 3.91
CA THR A 310 1.80 2.30 5.25
C THR A 310 0.61 1.56 5.89
N GLN A 311 -0.43 1.26 5.12
CA GLN A 311 -1.56 0.48 5.59
C GLN A 311 -1.17 -0.94 5.99
N GLN A 312 -0.32 -1.62 5.20
CA GLN A 312 0.16 -2.96 5.53
C GLN A 312 1.04 -2.97 6.78
N VAL A 313 1.90 -1.96 6.96
CA VAL A 313 2.66 -1.80 8.22
C VAL A 313 1.70 -1.60 9.39
N SER A 314 0.68 -0.74 9.25
CA SER A 314 -0.31 -0.49 10.29
C SER A 314 -1.08 -1.75 10.69
N ASN A 315 -1.50 -2.56 9.72
CA ASN A 315 -2.13 -3.87 9.95
C ASN A 315 -1.19 -4.81 10.71
N GLY A 316 0.08 -4.89 10.30
CA GLY A 316 1.08 -5.73 10.96
C GLY A 316 1.33 -5.30 12.41
N VAL A 317 1.43 -3.99 12.68
CA VAL A 317 1.61 -3.45 14.04
C VAL A 317 0.39 -3.75 14.92
N ARG A 318 -0.84 -3.58 14.42
CA ARG A 318 -2.05 -4.00 15.15
C ARG A 318 -2.01 -5.49 15.49
N ALA A 319 -1.64 -6.31 14.50
CA ALA A 319 -1.56 -7.74 14.71
C ALA A 319 -0.51 -8.15 15.75
N LEU A 320 0.53 -7.34 16.01
CA LEU A 320 1.50 -7.58 17.09
C LEU A 320 0.94 -7.36 18.50
N GLN A 321 -0.15 -6.60 18.66
CA GLN A 321 -0.76 -6.35 19.98
C GLN A 321 -1.31 -7.63 20.64
N PHE A 322 -1.45 -8.72 19.88
CA PHE A 322 -1.88 -10.02 20.37
C PHE A 322 -1.00 -10.57 21.48
N ALA A 323 0.29 -10.24 21.47
CA ALA A 323 1.23 -10.68 22.48
C ALA A 323 0.80 -10.20 23.88
N ASP A 324 0.31 -8.96 23.99
CA ASP A 324 -0.21 -8.42 25.25
C ASP A 324 -1.50 -9.15 25.69
N ILE A 325 -2.43 -9.36 24.74
CA ILE A 325 -3.66 -10.13 25.00
C ILE A 325 -3.33 -11.54 25.49
N VAL A 326 -2.37 -12.22 24.85
CA VAL A 326 -1.96 -13.58 25.22
C VAL A 326 -1.38 -13.61 26.63
N VAL A 327 -0.48 -12.67 26.98
CA VAL A 327 0.09 -12.57 28.32
C VAL A 327 -1.00 -12.37 29.36
N GLN A 328 -1.93 -11.43 29.15
CA GLN A 328 -3.02 -11.17 30.10
C GLN A 328 -3.95 -12.38 30.29
N GLN A 329 -4.32 -13.06 29.21
CA GLN A 329 -5.12 -14.29 29.28
C GLN A 329 -4.35 -15.42 29.99
N SER A 330 -3.02 -15.44 29.85
CA SER A 330 -2.14 -16.43 30.48
C SER A 330 -2.10 -16.22 31.98
N ASP A 331 -1.90 -14.98 32.42
CA ASP A 331 -1.92 -14.60 33.83
C ASP A 331 -3.28 -14.90 34.46
N TYR A 332 -4.36 -14.63 33.73
CA TYR A 332 -5.71 -14.96 34.19
C TYR A 332 -5.93 -16.48 34.30
N ALA A 333 -5.49 -17.27 33.32
CA ALA A 333 -5.57 -18.73 33.37
C ALA A 333 -4.73 -19.31 34.52
N HIS A 334 -3.50 -18.82 34.71
CA HIS A 334 -2.60 -19.24 35.79
C HIS A 334 -3.21 -18.98 37.16
N ALA A 335 -3.70 -17.77 37.43
CA ALA A 335 -4.35 -17.50 38.70
C ALA A 335 -5.61 -18.38 38.90
N SER A 336 -6.36 -18.72 37.84
CA SER A 336 -7.47 -19.68 37.94
C SER A 336 -7.01 -21.10 38.29
N ILE A 337 -5.83 -21.51 37.78
CA ILE A 337 -5.20 -22.79 38.14
C ILE A 337 -4.78 -22.77 39.62
N ASP A 338 -4.27 -21.66 40.14
CA ASP A 338 -3.92 -21.53 41.56
C ASP A 338 -5.16 -21.76 42.45
N TYR A 339 -6.30 -21.14 42.12
CA TYR A 339 -7.56 -21.39 42.84
C TYR A 339 -8.02 -22.87 42.74
N LEU A 340 -7.82 -23.53 41.59
CA LEU A 340 -8.11 -24.97 41.44
C LEU A 340 -7.18 -25.83 42.29
N GLN A 341 -5.91 -25.46 42.43
CA GLN A 341 -4.96 -26.13 43.31
C GLN A 341 -5.39 -25.98 44.77
N GLU A 342 -5.75 -24.76 45.21
CA GLU A 342 -6.29 -24.52 46.56
C GLU A 342 -7.57 -25.33 46.82
N ALA A 343 -8.51 -25.38 45.85
CA ALA A 343 -9.72 -26.20 45.96
C ALA A 343 -9.43 -27.70 46.04
N ASN A 344 -8.41 -28.17 45.32
CA ASN A 344 -7.97 -29.56 45.36
C ASN A 344 -7.31 -29.92 46.70
N GLU A 345 -6.54 -29.00 47.29
CA GLU A 345 -5.99 -29.16 48.64
C GLU A 345 -7.11 -29.27 49.68
N LEU A 346 -8.15 -28.43 49.61
CA LEU A 346 -9.32 -28.52 50.47
C LEU A 346 -10.07 -29.85 50.29
N LEU A 347 -10.22 -30.33 49.05
CA LEU A 347 -10.82 -31.64 48.78
C LEU A 347 -10.00 -32.78 49.42
N ASN A 348 -8.68 -32.76 49.23
CA ASN A 348 -7.79 -33.76 49.81
C ASN A 348 -7.83 -33.72 51.34
N ALA A 349 -7.89 -32.53 51.94
CA ALA A 349 -7.99 -32.38 53.38
C ALA A 349 -9.32 -32.91 53.96
N LEU A 350 -10.43 -32.77 53.21
CA LEU A 350 -11.72 -33.38 53.55
C LEU A 350 -11.65 -34.91 53.50
N LEU A 351 -11.02 -35.48 52.46
CA LEU A 351 -10.90 -36.93 52.26
C LEU A 351 -9.97 -37.59 53.28
N THR A 352 -8.86 -36.93 53.62
CA THR A 352 -7.86 -37.43 54.58
C THR A 352 -8.19 -37.08 56.03
N GLN A 353 -9.26 -36.32 56.27
CA GLN A 353 -9.68 -35.84 57.60
C GLN A 353 -8.55 -35.07 58.33
N SER A 354 -7.69 -34.39 57.58
CA SER A 354 -6.54 -33.65 58.13
C SER A 354 -6.94 -32.33 58.80
N MET A 355 -8.19 -31.89 58.61
CA MET A 355 -8.77 -30.68 59.20
C MET A 355 -10.19 -30.95 59.72
N THR A 356 -10.66 -30.10 60.65
CA THR A 356 -12.05 -30.18 61.13
C THR A 356 -13.01 -29.68 60.05
N LYS A 357 -14.22 -30.28 59.98
CA LYS A 357 -15.25 -29.89 59.00
C LYS A 357 -15.60 -28.39 59.07
N ALA A 358 -15.60 -27.79 60.27
CA ALA A 358 -15.85 -26.36 60.45
C ALA A 358 -14.73 -25.49 59.87
N ALA A 359 -13.46 -25.86 60.08
CA ALA A 359 -12.32 -25.13 59.50
C ALA A 359 -12.28 -25.27 57.98
N TRP A 360 -12.63 -26.45 57.45
CA TRP A 360 -12.77 -26.68 56.02
C TRP A 360 -13.86 -25.80 55.40
N ALA A 361 -15.03 -25.70 56.04
CA ALA A 361 -16.16 -24.92 55.53
C ALA A 361 -15.84 -23.43 55.48
N GLU A 362 -15.10 -22.93 56.48
CA GLU A 362 -14.60 -21.56 56.52
C GLU A 362 -13.59 -21.28 55.40
N GLN A 363 -12.60 -22.16 55.20
CA GLN A 363 -11.61 -21.99 54.14
C GLN A 363 -12.25 -22.08 52.73
N LEU A 364 -13.22 -22.97 52.54
CA LEU A 364 -13.98 -23.04 51.29
C LEU A 364 -14.79 -21.75 51.06
N HIS A 365 -15.40 -21.19 52.11
CA HIS A 365 -16.13 -19.93 52.01
C HIS A 365 -15.21 -18.78 51.59
N GLN A 366 -14.04 -18.65 52.24
CA GLN A 366 -13.03 -17.64 51.90
C GLN A 366 -12.49 -17.80 50.47
N LEU A 367 -12.25 -19.04 50.02
CA LEU A 367 -11.84 -19.33 48.65
C LEU A 367 -12.91 -18.91 47.64
N THR A 368 -14.17 -19.23 47.94
CA THR A 368 -15.33 -18.89 47.10
C THR A 368 -15.54 -17.38 47.02
N GLU A 369 -15.37 -16.67 48.14
CA GLU A 369 -15.47 -15.21 48.20
C GLU A 369 -14.35 -14.52 47.41
N ARG A 370 -13.10 -14.96 47.56
CA ARG A 370 -11.97 -14.47 46.75
C ARG A 370 -12.20 -14.70 45.26
N LEU A 371 -12.72 -15.87 44.89
CA LEU A 371 -13.06 -16.19 43.50
C LEU A 371 -14.16 -15.27 42.94
N HIS A 372 -15.18 -14.94 43.74
CA HIS A 372 -16.27 -14.04 43.35
C HIS A 372 -15.83 -12.58 43.23
N ASN A 373 -14.92 -12.14 44.10
CA ASN A 373 -14.40 -10.77 44.10
C ASN A 373 -13.31 -10.52 43.04
N ARG A 374 -12.90 -11.55 42.29
CA ARG A 374 -11.89 -11.45 41.25
C ARG A 374 -12.46 -10.77 40.00
N SER A 375 -11.80 -9.71 39.54
CA SER A 375 -12.08 -9.09 38.25
C SER A 375 -11.80 -10.05 37.08
N GLY A 376 -12.62 -10.00 36.04
CA GLY A 376 -12.38 -10.73 34.79
C GLY A 376 -11.08 -10.29 34.08
N PRO A 377 -10.66 -10.99 33.02
CA PRO A 377 -9.50 -10.58 32.24
C PRO A 377 -9.73 -9.17 31.67
N ALA A 378 -8.70 -8.31 31.73
CA ALA A 378 -8.80 -6.91 31.30
C ALA A 378 -9.08 -6.76 29.79
N ALA A 379 -8.55 -7.67 28.96
CA ALA A 379 -8.84 -7.74 27.53
C ALA A 379 -9.95 -8.77 27.24
N ILE A 380 -11.19 -8.31 27.15
CA ILE A 380 -12.34 -9.10 26.63
C ILE A 380 -12.49 -8.90 25.11
N GLN A 381 -11.67 -8.04 24.49
CA GLN A 381 -11.73 -7.78 23.06
C GLN A 381 -11.46 -9.08 22.28
N THR A 382 -12.52 -9.56 21.63
CA THR A 382 -12.51 -10.75 20.79
C THR A 382 -11.94 -10.46 19.40
N ASN A 383 -11.68 -9.19 19.07
CA ASN A 383 -11.16 -8.75 17.78
C ASN A 383 -10.17 -7.59 17.95
N MET A 384 -9.09 -7.60 17.18
CA MET A 384 -8.01 -6.62 17.20
C MET A 384 -8.35 -5.31 16.46
N ASP A 385 -9.51 -5.24 15.82
CA ASP A 385 -9.98 -4.09 15.04
C ASP A 385 -10.37 -2.86 15.89
N GLU A 386 -10.54 -3.00 17.21
CA GLU A 386 -11.05 -1.93 18.09
C GLU A 386 -9.97 -1.01 18.70
N GLY A 387 -8.69 -1.19 18.33
CA GLY A 387 -7.60 -0.32 18.76
C GLY A 387 -7.12 0.58 17.63
N GLU A 388 -7.48 1.86 17.64
CA GLU A 388 -6.80 2.85 16.79
C GLU A 388 -5.33 2.93 17.22
N VAL A 389 -4.45 2.48 16.33
CA VAL A 389 -3.01 2.72 16.46
C VAL A 389 -2.77 4.09 15.85
N GLU A 390 -2.69 5.13 16.68
CA GLU A 390 -2.06 6.39 16.30
C GLU A 390 -0.56 6.12 16.05
N LEU A 391 -0.20 5.95 14.78
CA LEU A 391 1.19 5.99 14.33
C LEU A 391 1.62 7.46 14.34
N PHE A 392 2.53 7.81 15.26
CA PHE A 392 3.20 9.12 15.31
C PHE A 392 3.99 9.42 14.03
#